data_AF-K2J9M2-F1
#
_entry.id   AF-K2J9M2-F1
#
_cell.length_a   1.000
_cell.length_b   1.000
_cell.length_c   1.000
_cell.angle_alpha   90.00
_cell.angle_beta   90.00
_cell.angle_gamma   90.00
#
_symmetry.space_group_name_H-M   'P 1'
#
loop_
_entity.id
_entity.type
_entity.pdbx_description
1 polymer ?
#
loop_
_entity_poly.entity_id
_entity_poly.type
_entity_poly.pdbx_seq_one_letter_code
_entity_poly.pdbx_strand_id
1 'polypeptide(L)'
;MKRLCTTLAFTTVVICGAAQAQTAPEQSMDKPWDYIYDNPGKTPHDDDQSEHGERLQARWNSCSDMVLKTNMVAKTIAGVKDNPDDYYVTAEQNRKQLDQFFPTNTGTYQDTINAKILALGDEHWKMARGDADSAPELSQMAWDWCTNQDAENFVGL
;
A
#
# COMPACT_ATOMS: atom_id res chain seq x y z
N MET A 1 60.15 -54.05 -9.52
CA MET A 1 59.28 -53.15 -8.74
C MET A 1 59.84 -51.74 -8.76
N LYS A 2 59.25 -50.83 -9.53
CA LYS A 2 59.45 -49.38 -9.42
C LYS A 2 58.08 -48.72 -9.66
N ARG A 3 57.71 -47.84 -8.73
CA ARG A 3 56.36 -47.32 -8.50
C ARG A 3 55.95 -46.33 -9.59
N LEU A 4 54.69 -46.41 -10.03
CA LEU A 4 54.03 -45.39 -10.84
C LEU A 4 53.99 -44.07 -10.07
N CYS A 5 54.40 -42.98 -10.72
CA CYS A 5 54.09 -41.63 -10.27
C CYS A 5 52.94 -41.12 -11.15
N THR A 6 51.72 -41.22 -10.63
CA THR A 6 50.50 -40.70 -11.24
C THR A 6 50.44 -39.20 -10.99
N THR A 7 50.64 -38.39 -12.02
CA THR A 7 50.44 -36.94 -11.94
C THR A 7 48.95 -36.64 -12.09
N LEU A 8 48.26 -36.43 -10.98
CA LEU A 8 46.93 -35.80 -10.97
C LEU A 8 47.09 -34.29 -11.16
N ALA A 9 46.63 -33.78 -12.30
CA ALA A 9 46.46 -32.34 -12.50
C ALA A 9 45.18 -31.90 -11.75
N PHE A 10 45.35 -31.22 -10.62
CA PHE A 10 44.26 -30.51 -9.94
C PHE A 10 44.02 -29.19 -10.69
N THR A 11 43.02 -29.18 -11.58
CA THR A 11 42.50 -27.93 -12.14
C THR A 11 41.54 -27.32 -11.12
N THR A 12 42.04 -26.41 -10.29
CA THR A 12 41.20 -25.63 -9.37
C THR A 12 40.38 -24.64 -10.19
N VAL A 13 39.12 -24.99 -10.48
CA VAL A 13 38.15 -24.04 -11.00
C VAL A 13 37.75 -23.14 -9.84
N VAL A 14 38.30 -21.93 -9.79
CA VAL A 14 37.81 -20.87 -8.92
C VAL A 14 36.48 -20.39 -9.50
N ILE A 15 35.38 -20.95 -9.00
CA ILE A 15 34.04 -20.42 -9.25
C ILE A 15 33.94 -19.17 -8.38
N CYS A 16 34.26 -18.01 -8.95
CA CYS A 16 33.79 -16.73 -8.42
C CYS A 16 32.27 -16.70 -8.56
N GLY A 17 31.57 -17.32 -7.63
CA GLY A 17 30.15 -17.07 -7.43
C GLY A 17 30.01 -15.63 -6.97
N ALA A 18 29.68 -14.72 -7.89
CA ALA A 18 29.04 -13.48 -7.49
C ALA A 18 27.80 -13.90 -6.70
N ALA A 19 27.82 -13.69 -5.39
CA ALA A 19 26.63 -13.78 -4.57
C ALA A 19 25.65 -12.76 -5.17
N GLN A 20 24.72 -13.23 -5.99
CA GLN A 20 23.52 -12.46 -6.27
C GLN A 20 22.88 -12.29 -4.89
N ALA A 21 22.91 -11.07 -4.36
CA ALA A 21 22.08 -10.71 -3.24
C ALA A 21 20.64 -11.02 -3.67
N GLN A 22 20.14 -12.17 -3.24
CA GLN A 22 18.73 -12.49 -3.40
C GLN A 22 18.01 -11.44 -2.58
N THR A 23 17.34 -10.51 -3.26
CA THR A 23 16.35 -9.65 -2.62
C THR A 23 15.43 -10.57 -1.82
N ALA A 24 15.24 -10.26 -0.53
CA ALA A 24 14.35 -11.04 0.31
C ALA A 24 12.99 -11.16 -0.43
N PRO A 25 12.39 -12.36 -0.48
CA PRO A 25 11.09 -12.51 -1.13
C PRO A 25 10.11 -11.56 -0.45
N GLU A 26 9.48 -10.70 -1.25
CA GLU A 26 8.36 -9.85 -0.84
C GLU A 26 7.37 -10.77 -0.12
N GLN A 27 7.13 -10.53 1.18
CA GLN A 27 6.20 -11.35 1.95
C GLN A 27 4.81 -11.14 1.36
N SER A 28 4.37 -12.10 0.53
CA SER A 28 3.04 -12.09 -0.04
C SER A 28 2.04 -12.35 1.08
N MET A 29 1.18 -11.36 1.35
CA MET A 29 0.07 -11.45 2.28
C MET A 29 -1.23 -11.50 1.49
N ASP A 30 -2.10 -12.48 1.77
CA ASP A 30 -3.33 -12.71 1.03
C ASP A 30 -4.35 -11.55 1.19
N LYS A 31 -4.38 -10.92 2.37
CA LYS A 31 -5.31 -9.83 2.71
C LYS A 31 -4.59 -8.71 3.47
N PRO A 32 -3.76 -7.92 2.78
CA PRO A 32 -2.93 -6.90 3.43
C PRO A 32 -3.75 -5.83 4.14
N TRP A 33 -4.98 -5.56 3.68
CA TRP A 33 -5.90 -4.67 4.37
C TRP A 33 -6.31 -5.15 5.77
N ASP A 34 -6.39 -6.45 6.03
CA ASP A 34 -6.72 -6.94 7.38
C ASP A 34 -5.59 -6.57 8.35
N TYR A 35 -4.33 -6.74 7.92
CA TYR A 35 -3.16 -6.36 8.71
C TYR A 35 -3.12 -4.86 9.01
N ILE A 36 -3.52 -4.01 8.04
CA ILE A 36 -3.49 -2.54 8.20
C ILE A 36 -4.37 -2.09 9.38
N TYR A 37 -5.55 -2.68 9.55
CA TYR A 37 -6.45 -2.34 10.66
C TYR A 37 -5.95 -2.87 12.01
N ASP A 38 -5.33 -4.05 12.02
CA ASP A 38 -4.78 -4.65 13.24
C ASP A 38 -3.45 -4.00 13.69
N ASN A 39 -2.71 -3.41 12.75
CA ASN A 39 -1.36 -2.89 12.94
C ASN A 39 -1.18 -1.50 12.30
N PRO A 40 -1.93 -0.47 12.74
CA PRO A 40 -1.86 0.85 12.13
C PRO A 40 -0.46 1.44 12.25
N GLY A 41 0.07 1.93 11.11
CA GLY A 41 1.38 2.57 11.03
C GLY A 41 2.58 1.62 11.05
N LYS A 42 2.37 0.30 10.98
CA LYS A 42 3.45 -0.69 10.84
C LYS A 42 3.54 -1.21 9.41
N THR A 43 4.72 -1.64 9.00
CA THR A 43 4.95 -2.29 7.71
C THR A 43 5.68 -3.62 7.87
N PRO A 44 5.38 -4.64 7.05
CA PRO A 44 6.16 -5.89 7.01
C PRO A 44 7.65 -5.68 6.68
N HIS A 45 8.04 -4.47 6.28
CA HIS A 45 9.38 -4.12 5.83
C HIS A 45 10.17 -3.26 6.84
N ASP A 46 9.66 -3.07 8.07
CA ASP A 46 10.30 -2.23 9.11
C ASP A 46 11.77 -2.62 9.39
N ASP A 47 12.10 -3.90 9.26
CA ASP A 47 13.44 -4.43 9.54
C ASP A 47 14.43 -4.29 8.35
N ASP A 48 13.95 -3.95 7.14
CA ASP A 48 14.78 -3.82 5.93
C ASP A 48 15.19 -2.37 5.68
N GLN A 49 16.41 -2.04 6.07
CA GLN A 49 17.03 -0.71 5.94
C GLN A 49 17.77 -0.52 4.60
N SER A 50 17.60 -1.42 3.63
CA SER A 50 18.17 -1.24 2.29
C SER A 50 17.34 -0.24 1.47
N GLU A 51 17.92 0.35 0.43
CA GLU A 51 17.20 1.23 -0.51
C GLU A 51 15.97 0.52 -1.14
N HIS A 52 16.05 -0.79 -1.33
CA HIS A 52 14.91 -1.58 -1.77
C HIS A 52 13.83 -1.68 -0.70
N GLY A 53 14.22 -1.97 0.55
CA GLY A 53 13.34 -1.99 1.71
C GLY A 53 12.63 -0.65 1.91
N GLU A 54 13.36 0.47 1.85
CA GLU A 54 12.80 1.83 1.95
C GLU A 54 11.72 2.10 0.89
N ARG A 55 11.94 1.66 -0.36
CA ARG A 55 10.92 1.78 -1.42
C ARG A 55 9.67 0.95 -1.14
N LEU A 56 9.84 -0.27 -0.64
CA LEU A 56 8.71 -1.13 -0.25
C LEU A 56 7.94 -0.53 0.94
N GLN A 57 8.65 0.04 1.92
CA GLN A 57 8.05 0.75 3.06
C GLN A 57 7.25 1.97 2.59
N ALA A 58 7.80 2.81 1.69
CA ALA A 58 7.11 3.98 1.16
C ALA A 58 5.80 3.60 0.45
N ARG A 59 5.86 2.61 -0.47
CA ARG A 59 4.66 2.11 -1.16
C ARG A 59 3.65 1.51 -0.19
N TRP A 60 4.09 0.71 0.78
CA TRP A 60 3.23 0.17 1.82
C TRP A 60 2.51 1.29 2.58
N ASN A 61 3.25 2.30 3.04
CA ASN A 61 2.70 3.40 3.82
C ASN A 61 1.66 4.17 3.01
N SER A 62 1.95 4.53 1.76
CA SER A 62 0.98 5.24 0.91
C SER A 62 -0.27 4.39 0.62
N CYS A 63 -0.11 3.10 0.34
CA CYS A 63 -1.26 2.24 0.03
C CYS A 63 -2.10 1.90 1.27
N SER A 64 -1.47 1.73 2.44
CA SER A 64 -2.19 1.53 3.70
C SER A 64 -2.99 2.78 4.10
N ASP A 65 -2.39 3.96 3.96
CA ASP A 65 -3.05 5.22 4.21
C ASP A 65 -4.22 5.47 3.24
N MET A 66 -4.04 5.12 1.95
CA MET A 66 -5.13 5.16 0.97
C MET A 66 -6.30 4.25 1.35
N VAL A 67 -6.05 3.02 1.83
CA VAL A 67 -7.10 2.10 2.30
C VAL A 67 -7.90 2.71 3.45
N LEU A 68 -7.20 3.20 4.48
CA LEU A 68 -7.83 3.79 5.67
C LEU A 68 -8.66 5.04 5.30
N LYS A 69 -8.08 5.94 4.51
CA LYS A 69 -8.74 7.18 4.07
C LYS A 69 -9.93 6.92 3.17
N THR A 70 -9.86 5.93 2.27
CA THR A 70 -11.00 5.56 1.42
C THR A 70 -12.19 5.09 2.24
N ASN A 71 -11.96 4.25 3.25
CA ASN A 71 -13.01 3.82 4.17
C ASN A 71 -13.57 4.98 5.00
N MET A 72 -12.71 5.89 5.48
CA MET A 72 -13.13 7.09 6.20
C MET A 72 -14.03 7.99 5.32
N VAL A 73 -13.65 8.23 4.07
CA VAL A 73 -14.46 9.01 3.12
C VAL A 73 -15.81 8.34 2.87
N ALA A 74 -15.80 7.05 2.56
CA ALA A 74 -17.02 6.28 2.36
C ALA A 74 -17.98 6.36 3.57
N LYS A 75 -17.46 6.19 4.79
CA LYS A 75 -18.24 6.27 6.04
C LYS A 75 -18.76 7.69 6.29
N THR A 76 -17.96 8.71 6.01
CA THR A 76 -18.36 10.13 6.11
C THR A 76 -19.50 10.46 5.15
N ILE A 77 -19.44 9.93 3.93
CA ILE A 77 -20.51 10.09 2.93
C ILE A 77 -21.76 9.32 3.37
N ALA A 78 -21.60 8.08 3.84
CA ALA A 78 -22.70 7.25 4.31
C ALA A 78 -23.45 7.89 5.47
N GLY A 79 -22.74 8.40 6.48
CA GLY A 79 -23.33 9.05 7.64
C GLY A 79 -24.28 10.19 7.25
N VAL A 80 -23.80 11.13 6.43
CA VAL A 80 -24.60 12.28 5.99
C VAL A 80 -25.74 11.88 5.04
N LYS A 81 -25.52 10.91 4.14
CA LYS A 81 -26.55 10.47 3.18
C LYS A 81 -27.66 9.64 3.84
N ASP A 82 -27.32 8.76 4.77
CA ASP A 82 -28.29 7.88 5.42
C ASP A 82 -29.01 8.57 6.59
N ASN A 83 -28.38 9.52 7.28
CA ASN A 83 -28.93 10.20 8.46
C ASN A 83 -28.80 11.73 8.36
N PRO A 84 -29.38 12.39 7.34
CA PRO A 84 -29.16 13.82 7.10
C PRO A 84 -29.59 14.72 8.28
N ASP A 85 -30.53 14.28 9.12
CA ASP A 85 -31.00 15.03 10.28
C ASP A 85 -30.04 14.99 11.48
N ASP A 86 -29.12 14.02 11.52
CA ASP A 86 -28.12 13.87 12.59
C ASP A 86 -26.89 14.76 12.39
N TYR A 87 -26.74 15.34 11.19
CA TYR A 87 -25.59 16.15 10.80
C TYR A 87 -25.99 17.58 10.46
N TYR A 88 -25.23 18.56 10.97
CA TYR A 88 -25.44 19.99 10.67
C TYR A 88 -24.85 20.43 9.32
N VAL A 89 -24.61 19.49 8.40
CA VAL A 89 -24.03 19.74 7.07
C VAL A 89 -24.86 19.09 5.97
N THR A 90 -25.02 19.78 4.86
CA THR A 90 -25.64 19.19 3.66
C THR A 90 -24.66 18.22 2.99
N ALA A 91 -25.18 17.35 2.12
CA ALA A 91 -24.33 16.48 1.28
C ALA A 91 -23.33 17.28 0.43
N GLU A 92 -23.72 18.45 -0.08
CA GLU A 92 -22.83 19.34 -0.83
C GLU A 92 -21.73 19.94 0.06
N GLN A 93 -22.07 20.39 1.27
CA GLN A 93 -21.09 20.91 2.22
C GLN A 93 -20.12 19.82 2.68
N ASN A 94 -20.63 18.61 2.94
CA ASN A 94 -19.82 17.45 3.27
C ASN A 94 -18.83 17.15 2.13
N ARG A 95 -19.30 17.13 0.87
CA ARG A 95 -18.43 16.91 -0.28
C ARG A 95 -17.34 17.98 -0.39
N LYS A 96 -17.71 19.26 -0.21
CA LYS A 96 -16.75 20.36 -0.22
C LYS A 96 -15.69 20.24 0.89
N GLN A 97 -16.07 19.79 2.08
CA GLN A 97 -15.12 19.53 3.17
C GLN A 97 -14.17 18.39 2.84
N LEU A 98 -14.67 17.31 2.22
CA LEU A 98 -13.83 16.21 1.74
C LEU A 98 -12.84 16.69 0.66
N ASP A 99 -13.30 17.47 -0.32
CA ASP A 99 -12.42 18.04 -1.35
C ASP A 99 -11.33 18.96 -0.76
N GLN A 100 -11.60 19.64 0.36
CA GLN A 100 -10.62 20.44 1.10
C GLN A 100 -9.59 19.59 1.86
N PHE A 101 -10.03 18.46 2.42
CA PHE A 101 -9.16 17.55 3.16
C PHE A 101 -8.25 16.72 2.23
N PHE A 102 -8.74 16.46 1.01
CA PHE A 102 -8.04 15.69 -0.03
C PHE A 102 -7.77 16.57 -1.25
N PRO A 103 -6.81 17.51 -1.20
CA PRO A 103 -6.50 18.39 -2.32
C PRO A 103 -6.02 17.59 -3.54
N THR A 104 -6.45 18.01 -4.73
CA THR A 104 -6.19 17.31 -6.01
C THR A 104 -5.50 18.20 -7.05
N ASN A 105 -4.95 19.32 -6.63
CA ASN A 105 -4.52 20.42 -7.50
C ASN A 105 -3.14 20.99 -7.15
N THR A 106 -2.29 20.20 -6.49
CA THR A 106 -0.93 20.61 -6.08
C THR A 106 0.15 20.30 -7.13
N GLY A 107 -0.17 19.51 -8.16
CA GLY A 107 0.75 19.02 -9.18
C GLY A 107 1.56 17.78 -8.79
N THR A 108 1.18 17.08 -7.71
CA THR A 108 1.95 15.95 -7.15
C THR A 108 1.27 14.61 -7.39
N TYR A 109 1.99 13.49 -7.23
CA TYR A 109 1.36 12.18 -7.29
C TYR A 109 0.32 11.96 -6.17
N GLN A 110 0.50 12.62 -5.01
CA GLN A 110 -0.47 12.64 -3.92
C GLN A 110 -1.84 13.16 -4.38
N ASP A 111 -1.92 14.07 -5.36
CA ASP A 111 -3.19 14.51 -5.93
C ASP A 111 -3.95 13.37 -6.61
N THR A 112 -3.21 12.48 -7.28
CA THR A 112 -3.80 11.30 -7.96
C THR A 112 -4.35 10.32 -6.93
N ILE A 113 -3.62 10.10 -5.84
CA ILE A 113 -4.08 9.28 -4.70
C ILE A 113 -5.33 9.91 -4.07
N ASN A 114 -5.29 11.22 -3.77
CA ASN A 114 -6.41 11.95 -3.18
C ASN A 114 -7.66 11.92 -4.06
N ALA A 115 -7.51 12.12 -5.37
CA ALA A 115 -8.60 12.01 -6.33
C ALA A 115 -9.20 10.61 -6.33
N LYS A 116 -8.37 9.58 -6.23
CA LYS A 116 -8.83 8.19 -6.20
C LYS A 116 -9.53 7.83 -4.89
N ILE A 117 -9.04 8.30 -3.75
CA ILE A 117 -9.70 8.17 -2.43
C ILE A 117 -11.11 8.77 -2.50
N LEU A 118 -11.24 9.99 -3.01
CA LEU A 118 -12.51 10.69 -3.14
C LEU A 118 -13.49 9.99 -4.09
N ALA A 119 -12.98 9.45 -5.20
CA ALA A 119 -13.78 8.72 -6.19
C ALA A 119 -14.28 7.39 -5.62
N LEU A 120 -13.39 6.55 -5.09
CA LEU A 120 -13.77 5.27 -4.49
C LEU A 120 -14.74 5.46 -3.31
N GLY A 121 -14.47 6.44 -2.45
CA GLY A 121 -15.32 6.75 -1.32
C GLY A 121 -16.73 7.17 -1.72
N ASP A 122 -16.90 8.01 -2.76
CA ASP A 122 -18.23 8.43 -3.22
C ASP A 122 -18.94 7.39 -4.10
N GLU A 123 -18.22 6.60 -4.89
CA GLU A 123 -18.83 5.54 -5.71
C GLU A 123 -19.31 4.37 -4.85
N HIS A 124 -18.57 4.05 -3.78
CA HIS A 124 -18.75 2.84 -2.98
C HIS A 124 -19.19 3.10 -1.53
N TRP A 125 -19.63 4.32 -1.19
CA TRP A 125 -20.01 4.70 0.19
C TRP A 125 -20.93 3.71 0.91
N LYS A 126 -21.83 3.03 0.17
CA LYS A 126 -22.76 2.03 0.72
C LYS A 126 -22.07 0.82 1.34
N MET A 127 -20.84 0.51 0.91
CA MET A 127 -20.03 -0.59 1.47
C MET A 127 -19.58 -0.29 2.90
N ALA A 128 -19.45 1.00 3.25
CA ALA A 128 -19.05 1.43 4.59
C ALA A 128 -20.23 1.59 5.56
N ARG A 129 -21.41 1.05 5.23
CA ARG A 129 -22.56 1.04 6.13
C ARG A 129 -22.35 0.08 7.29
N GLY A 130 -22.79 0.49 8.48
CA GLY A 130 -22.68 -0.28 9.71
C GLY A 130 -21.59 0.26 10.64
N ASP A 131 -21.40 -0.43 11.76
CA ASP A 131 -20.57 0.07 12.86
C ASP A 131 -19.08 -0.23 12.67
N ALA A 132 -18.74 -1.18 11.78
CA ALA A 132 -17.35 -1.54 11.51
C ALA A 132 -16.57 -0.35 10.92
N ASP A 133 -15.29 -0.24 11.29
CA ASP A 133 -14.38 0.77 10.74
C ASP A 133 -13.74 0.36 9.41
N SER A 134 -13.92 -0.91 9.03
CA SER A 134 -13.42 -1.48 7.79
C SER A 134 -14.56 -2.05 6.94
N ALA A 135 -14.51 -1.76 5.64
CA ALA A 135 -15.28 -2.45 4.61
C ALA A 135 -14.29 -3.25 3.75
N PRO A 136 -14.11 -4.57 3.97
CA PRO A 136 -13.05 -5.36 3.34
C PRO A 136 -13.00 -5.26 1.81
N GLU A 137 -14.17 -5.24 1.16
CA GLU A 137 -14.28 -5.12 -0.30
C GLU A 137 -13.76 -3.76 -0.81
N LEU A 138 -14.08 -2.68 -0.10
CA LEU A 138 -13.60 -1.34 -0.42
C LEU A 138 -12.10 -1.21 -0.14
N SER A 139 -11.64 -1.78 0.96
CA SER A 139 -10.22 -1.84 1.31
C SER A 139 -9.41 -2.58 0.25
N GLN A 140 -9.92 -3.71 -0.23
CA GLN A 140 -9.31 -4.45 -1.34
C GLN A 140 -9.23 -3.60 -2.61
N MET A 141 -10.31 -2.92 -3.01
CA MET A 141 -10.29 -2.06 -4.20
C MET A 141 -9.26 -0.94 -4.11
N ALA A 142 -9.16 -0.28 -2.96
CA ALA A 142 -8.18 0.78 -2.72
C ALA A 142 -6.76 0.23 -2.75
N TRP A 143 -6.53 -0.90 -2.07
CA TRP A 143 -5.24 -1.58 -2.04
C TRP A 143 -4.79 -2.00 -3.44
N ASP A 144 -5.63 -2.77 -4.15
CA ASP A 144 -5.33 -3.30 -5.48
C ASP A 144 -5.01 -2.18 -6.47
N TRP A 145 -5.78 -1.09 -6.45
CA TRP A 145 -5.47 0.06 -7.30
C TRP A 145 -4.10 0.66 -6.96
N CYS A 146 -3.83 0.89 -5.68
CA CYS A 146 -2.59 1.55 -5.24
C CYS A 146 -1.36 0.69 -5.53
N THR A 147 -1.41 -0.61 -5.24
CA THR A 147 -0.29 -1.49 -5.51
C THR A 147 -0.07 -1.69 -7.01
N ASN A 148 -1.05 -1.49 -7.87
CA ASN A 148 -0.85 -1.58 -9.32
C ASN A 148 -0.18 -0.33 -9.94
N GLN A 149 0.16 0.68 -9.14
CA GLN A 149 0.86 1.88 -9.60
C GLN A 149 2.37 1.66 -9.68
N ASP A 150 3.05 2.43 -10.53
CA ASP A 150 4.52 2.40 -10.63
C ASP A 150 5.16 2.72 -9.27
N ALA A 151 6.15 1.90 -8.86
CA ALA A 151 6.86 2.07 -7.61
C ALA A 151 7.57 3.43 -7.50
N GLU A 152 8.01 3.99 -8.63
CA GLU A 152 8.67 5.30 -8.66
C GLU A 152 7.74 6.44 -8.27
N ASN A 153 6.42 6.26 -8.39
CA ASN A 153 5.44 7.29 -7.98
C ASN A 153 5.39 7.50 -6.46
N PHE A 154 5.90 6.55 -5.67
CA PHE A 154 5.89 6.59 -4.20
C PHE A 154 7.17 7.19 -3.62
N VAL A 155 8.19 7.46 -4.45
CA VAL A 155 9.45 8.01 -3.98
C VAL A 155 9.23 9.46 -3.53
N GLY A 156 9.48 9.73 -2.25
CA GLY A 156 9.37 11.07 -1.67
C GLY A 156 7.95 11.48 -1.26
N LEU A 157 7.00 10.53 -1.23
CA LEU A 157 5.70 10.69 -0.56
C LEU A 157 5.78 10.37 0.94
#